data_AF-A0AA43FL13-F1
#
_entry.id   AF-A0AA43FL13-F1
#
_cell.length_a   1.000
_cell.length_b   1.000
_cell.length_c   1.000
_cell.angle_alpha   90.00
_cell.angle_beta   90.00
_cell.angle_gamma   90.00
#
_symmetry.space_group_name_H-M   'P 1'
#
loop_
_entity.id
_entity.type
_entity.pdbx_description
1 polymer ?
#
loop_
_entity_poly.entity_id
_entity_poly.type
_entity_poly.pdbx_seq_one_letter_code
_entity_poly.pdbx_strand_id
1 'polypeptide(L)'
;MNITVKRHRADRPAPDIVEPLLTDIRAAIERGRAELDSGEELQVVRITSLYVAGIKPGDLVEVADMYQGGPYRGKVTSVAHAAADGKLLTELELARL
;
A
#
# COMPACT_ATOMS: atom_id res chain seq x y z
N MET A 1 -13.30 30.95 12.33
CA MET A 1 -12.05 31.03 11.55
C MET A 1 -11.73 29.62 11.09
N ASN A 2 -11.85 29.32 9.79
CA ASN A 2 -11.59 27.99 9.25
C ASN A 2 -10.19 27.94 8.65
N ILE A 3 -9.38 26.98 9.10
CA ILE A 3 -8.06 26.69 8.54
C ILE A 3 -8.26 25.53 7.56
N THR A 4 -7.98 25.77 6.28
CA THR A 4 -8.03 24.75 5.23
C THR A 4 -6.60 24.36 4.87
N VAL A 5 -6.22 23.12 5.20
CA VAL A 5 -4.90 22.56 4.85
C VAL A 5 -5.01 21.86 3.50
N LYS A 6 -4.10 22.16 2.57
CA LYS A 6 -3.97 21.48 1.27
C LYS A 6 -2.55 20.90 1.17
N ARG A 7 -2.42 19.64 0.75
CA ARG A 7 -1.10 19.03 0.46
C ARG A 7 -0.59 19.56 -0.88
N HIS A 8 0.65 20.03 -0.90
CA HIS A 8 1.40 20.35 -2.13
C HIS A 8 2.59 19.40 -2.23
N ARG A 9 3.28 19.37 -3.38
CA ARG A 9 4.52 18.61 -3.58
C ARG A 9 5.49 18.95 -2.43
N ALA A 10 5.96 17.95 -1.69
CA ALA A 10 6.76 18.18 -0.49
C ALA A 10 8.14 18.75 -0.87
N ASP A 11 8.34 20.05 -0.65
CA ASP A 11 9.60 20.76 -0.96
C ASP A 11 10.54 20.90 0.25
N ARG A 12 10.20 20.30 1.41
CA ARG A 12 11.04 20.37 2.61
C ARG A 12 11.76 19.03 2.81
N PRO A 13 13.10 19.00 2.80
CA PRO A 13 13.84 17.76 3.07
C PRO A 13 13.57 17.29 4.50
N ALA A 14 13.35 15.98 4.64
CA ALA A 14 13.29 15.30 5.92
C ALA A 14 14.70 15.21 6.54
N PRO A 15 14.81 15.07 7.87
CA PRO A 15 16.11 14.82 8.51
C PRO A 15 16.74 13.51 8.02
N ASP A 16 18.06 13.47 7.98
CA ASP A 16 18.81 12.29 7.55
C ASP A 16 18.53 11.09 8.48
N ILE A 17 18.30 9.93 7.87
CA ILE A 17 18.12 8.66 8.58
C ILE A 17 19.50 8.02 8.75
N VAL A 18 19.99 7.99 9.98
CA VAL A 18 21.26 7.37 10.33
C VAL A 18 20.98 6.01 10.97
N GLU A 19 21.45 4.92 10.35
CA GLU A 19 21.42 3.59 10.95
C GLU A 19 22.84 3.02 11.05
N PRO A 20 23.52 3.15 12.20
CA PRO A 20 24.93 2.79 12.35
C PRO A 20 25.22 1.30 12.17
N LEU A 21 24.22 0.43 12.35
CA LEU A 21 24.35 -1.02 12.23
C LEU A 21 24.14 -1.52 10.80
N LEU A 22 23.74 -0.64 9.89
CA LEU A 22 23.45 -0.95 8.50
C LEU A 22 24.72 -0.85 7.66
N THR A 23 25.41 -1.98 7.47
CA THR A 23 26.68 -2.03 6.73
C THR A 23 26.53 -2.44 5.26
N ASP A 24 25.33 -2.88 4.85
CA ASP A 24 25.03 -3.33 3.49
C ASP A 24 24.20 -2.29 2.72
N ILE A 25 24.65 -1.95 1.51
CA ILE A 25 24.01 -0.95 0.66
C ILE A 25 22.60 -1.37 0.26
N ARG A 26 22.36 -2.68 0.00
CA ARG A 26 21.03 -3.14 -0.39
C ARG A 26 20.05 -3.02 0.78
N ALA A 27 20.46 -3.40 1.98
CA ALA A 27 19.65 -3.21 3.17
C ALA A 27 19.36 -1.72 3.46
N ALA A 28 20.31 -0.81 3.17
CA ALA A 28 20.08 0.64 3.31
C ALA A 28 19.02 1.15 2.31
N ILE A 29 19.07 0.67 1.06
CA ILE A 29 18.07 1.00 0.02
C ILE A 29 16.68 0.50 0.43
N GLU A 30 16.57 -0.76 0.88
CA GLU A 30 15.27 -1.32 1.28
C GLU A 30 14.68 -0.60 2.50
N ARG A 31 15.52 -0.17 3.46
CA ARG A 31 15.07 0.70 4.55
C ARG A 31 14.56 2.05 4.06
N GLY A 32 15.30 2.71 3.16
CA GLY A 32 14.88 3.99 2.60
C GLY A 32 13.53 3.90 1.90
N ARG A 33 13.28 2.80 1.17
CA ARG A 33 11.97 2.50 0.58
C ARG A 33 10.89 2.32 1.65
N ALA A 34 11.18 1.55 2.70
CA ALA A 34 10.23 1.34 3.79
C ALA A 34 9.85 2.65 4.49
N GLU A 35 10.80 3.57 4.67
CA GLU A 35 10.51 4.89 5.26
C GLU A 35 9.58 5.71 4.36
N LEU A 36 9.90 5.78 3.06
CA LEU A 36 9.07 6.49 2.07
C LEU A 36 7.64 5.94 2.05
N ASP A 37 7.49 4.62 2.09
CA ASP A 37 6.20 3.94 2.16
C ASP A 37 5.45 4.21 3.48
N SER A 38 6.16 4.43 4.59
CA SER A 38 5.56 4.63 5.93
C SER A 38 4.96 6.02 6.15
N GLY A 39 5.47 7.03 5.44
CA GLY A 39 5.05 8.43 5.56
C GLY A 39 3.84 8.80 4.71
N GLU A 40 3.44 7.93 3.78
CA GLU A 40 2.26 8.15 2.96
C GLU A 40 1.02 7.62 3.68
N GLU A 41 0.11 8.52 4.07
CA GLU A 41 -1.27 8.15 4.40
C GLU A 41 -1.98 7.68 3.12
N LEU A 42 -1.61 6.49 2.65
CA LEU A 42 -2.24 5.84 1.52
C LEU A 42 -3.65 5.43 1.93
N GLN A 43 -4.61 5.65 1.03
CA GLN A 43 -5.98 5.22 1.26
C GLN A 43 -6.00 3.69 1.33
N VAL A 44 -6.37 3.15 2.48
CA VAL A 44 -6.56 1.70 2.65
C VAL A 44 -7.90 1.30 2.02
N VAL A 45 -7.85 0.34 1.11
CA VAL A 45 -9.02 -0.23 0.44
C VAL A 45 -9.15 -1.71 0.80
N ARG A 46 -10.35 -2.14 1.19
CA ARG A 46 -10.68 -3.54 1.40
C ARG A 46 -11.47 -4.08 0.22
N ILE A 47 -11.05 -5.21 -0.32
CA ILE A 47 -11.69 -5.89 -1.44
C ILE A 47 -11.94 -7.34 -1.06
N THR A 48 -13.15 -7.82 -1.34
CA THR A 48 -13.48 -9.24 -1.25
C THR A 48 -13.80 -9.75 -2.64
N SER A 49 -13.16 -10.85 -3.04
CA SER A 49 -13.38 -11.52 -4.32
C SER A 49 -13.50 -13.03 -4.15
N LEU A 50 -13.93 -13.70 -5.23
CA LEU A 50 -13.73 -15.14 -5.35
C LEU A 50 -12.24 -15.46 -5.29
N TYR A 51 -11.90 -16.67 -4.84
CA TYR A 51 -10.51 -17.10 -4.64
C TYR A 51 -9.57 -16.71 -5.78
N VAL A 52 -8.53 -15.96 -5.43
CA VAL A 52 -7.45 -15.58 -6.33
C VAL A 52 -6.18 -16.28 -5.86
N ALA A 53 -5.72 -17.25 -6.64
CA ALA A 53 -4.51 -17.99 -6.33
C ALA A 53 -3.25 -17.13 -6.59
N GLY A 54 -2.27 -17.25 -5.70
CA GLY A 54 -0.92 -16.74 -5.94
C GLY A 54 -0.69 -15.26 -5.63
N ILE A 55 -1.72 -14.53 -5.18
CA ILE A 55 -1.57 -13.16 -4.70
C ILE A 55 -0.90 -13.13 -3.32
N LYS A 56 0.04 -12.20 -3.12
CA LYS A 56 0.84 -12.07 -1.91
C LYS A 56 0.94 -10.63 -1.44
N PRO A 57 1.14 -10.39 -0.13
CA PRO A 57 1.53 -9.07 0.36
C PRO A 57 2.77 -8.55 -0.39
N GLY A 58 2.71 -7.29 -0.83
CA GLY A 58 3.73 -6.64 -1.65
C GLY A 58 3.43 -6.64 -3.16
N ASP A 59 2.50 -7.47 -3.64
CA ASP A 59 2.13 -7.46 -5.06
C ASP A 59 1.44 -6.15 -5.44
N LEU A 60 1.69 -5.70 -6.66
CA LEU A 60 0.99 -4.57 -7.28
C LEU A 60 -0.20 -5.10 -8.07
N VAL A 61 -1.39 -4.58 -7.77
CA VAL A 61 -2.63 -4.93 -8.45
C VAL A 61 -3.29 -3.71 -9.07
N GLU A 62 -3.99 -3.92 -10.18
CA GLU A 62 -4.85 -2.91 -10.78
C GLU A 62 -6.31 -3.24 -10.44
N VAL A 63 -7.00 -2.27 -9.83
CA VAL A 63 -8.39 -2.39 -9.45
C VAL A 63 -9.23 -1.55 -10.39
N ALA A 64 -10.08 -2.21 -11.16
CA ALA A 64 -11.03 -1.56 -12.05
C ALA A 64 -12.41 -1.46 -11.36
N ASP A 65 -12.71 -0.28 -10.80
CA ASP A 65 -14.03 0.04 -10.26
C ASP A 65 -14.69 1.13 -11.11
N MET A 66 -15.69 0.73 -11.91
CA MET A 66 -16.40 1.64 -12.81
C MET A 66 -17.16 2.76 -12.09
N TYR A 67 -17.48 2.58 -10.81
CA TYR A 67 -18.15 3.61 -10.01
C TYR A 67 -17.17 4.64 -9.42
N GLN A 68 -15.86 4.37 -9.42
CA GLN A 68 -14.83 5.26 -8.87
C GLN A 68 -14.04 6.05 -9.93
N GLY A 69 -14.51 6.08 -11.17
CA GLY A 69 -13.98 6.98 -12.20
C GLY A 69 -12.73 6.49 -12.93
N GLY A 70 -12.35 5.22 -12.77
CA GLY A 70 -11.29 4.58 -13.56
C GLY A 70 -10.48 3.55 -12.77
N PRO A 71 -9.67 2.73 -13.47
CA PRO A 71 -8.77 1.80 -12.79
C PRO A 71 -7.71 2.56 -11.99
N TYR A 72 -7.35 2.04 -10.82
CA TYR A 72 -6.24 2.54 -10.02
C TYR A 72 -5.33 1.39 -9.60
N ARG A 73 -4.10 1.73 -9.19
CA ARG A 73 -3.13 0.74 -8.70
C ARG A 73 -3.11 0.73 -7.18
N GLY A 74 -2.96 -0.45 -6.61
CA GLY A 74 -2.78 -0.63 -5.18
C GLY A 74 -1.70 -1.66 -4.90
N LYS A 75 -0.96 -1.46 -3.80
CA LYS A 75 -0.05 -2.46 -3.25
C LYS A 75 -0.81 -3.30 -2.24
N VAL A 76 -0.75 -4.63 -2.37
CA VAL A 76 -1.37 -5.56 -1.42
C VAL A 76 -0.65 -5.47 -0.08
N THR A 77 -1.36 -5.13 0.99
CA THR A 77 -0.84 -5.08 2.35
C THR A 77 -1.22 -6.32 3.15
N SER A 78 -2.37 -6.93 2.85
CA SER A 78 -2.86 -8.13 3.52
C SER A 78 -3.62 -9.04 2.55
N VAL A 79 -3.53 -10.35 2.79
CA VAL A 79 -4.28 -11.39 2.07
C VAL A 79 -4.84 -12.35 3.10
N ALA A 80 -6.16 -12.58 3.07
CA ALA A 80 -6.81 -13.63 3.84
C ALA A 80 -7.69 -14.49 2.92
N HIS A 81 -7.72 -15.79 3.18
CA HIS A 81 -8.59 -16.72 2.47
C HIS A 81 -9.62 -17.30 3.43
N ALA A 82 -10.89 -17.28 3.01
CA ALA A 82 -12.00 -17.80 3.80
C ALA A 82 -12.83 -18.78 2.96
N ALA A 83 -13.26 -19.88 3.57
CA ALA A 83 -14.24 -20.78 2.99
C ALA A 83 -15.60 -20.50 3.65
N ALA A 84 -16.55 -19.96 2.89
CA ALA A 84 -17.89 -19.59 3.36
C ALA A 84 -18.93 -19.98 2.31
N ASP A 85 -20.08 -20.51 2.74
CA ASP A 85 -21.20 -20.90 1.86
C ASP A 85 -20.80 -21.79 0.66
N GLY A 86 -19.86 -22.72 0.89
CA GLY A 86 -19.33 -23.60 -0.15
C GLY A 86 -18.48 -22.91 -1.22
N LYS A 87 -18.09 -21.65 -1.00
CA LYS A 87 -17.21 -20.87 -1.86
C LYS A 87 -15.91 -20.54 -1.14
N LEU A 88 -14.83 -20.42 -1.91
CA LEU A 88 -13.55 -19.93 -1.43
C LEU A 88 -13.43 -18.46 -1.82
N LEU A 89 -13.18 -17.60 -0.85
CA LEU A 89 -13.06 -16.16 -0.98
C LEU A 89 -11.63 -15.72 -0.69
N THR A 90 -11.25 -14.58 -1.27
CA THR A 90 -10.01 -13.88 -0.92
C THR A 90 -10.37 -12.46 -0.50
N GLU A 91 -9.93 -12.10 0.70
CA GLU A 91 -10.02 -10.76 1.24
C GLU A 91 -8.65 -10.10 1.13
N LEU A 92 -8.62 -8.92 0.53
CA LEU A 92 -7.42 -8.15 0.26
C LEU A 92 -7.52 -6.80 0.96
N GLU A 93 -6.44 -6.39 1.61
CA GLU A 93 -6.21 -4.99 1.93
C GLU A 93 -5.18 -4.44 0.95
N LEU A 94 -5.48 -3.26 0.40
CA LEU A 94 -4.64 -2.55 -0.54
C LEU A 94 -4.32 -1.16 -0.01
N ALA A 95 -3.08 -0.72 -0.17
CA ALA A 95 -2.73 0.68 -0.10
C ALA A 95 -2.84 1.28 -1.51
N ARG A 96 -3.80 2.19 -1.73
CA ARG A 96 -4.01 2.86 -3.02
C ARG A 96 -2.88 3.82 -3.33
N LEU A 97 -2.28 3.69 -4.51
CA LEU A 97 -1.21 4.53 -5.05
C LEU A 97 -1.76 5.66 -5.93
#